data_AF-A0A2W4JQJ1-F1
#
_entry.id   AF-A0A2W4JQJ1-F1
#
_cell.length_a   1.000
_cell.length_b   1.000
_cell.length_c   1.000
_cell.angle_alpha   90.00
_cell.angle_beta   90.00
_cell.angle_gamma   90.00
#
_symmetry.space_group_name_H-M   'P 1'
#
loop_
_entity.id
_entity.type
_entity.pdbx_description
1 polymer ?
#
loop_
_entity_poly.entity_id
_entity_poly.type
_entity_poly.pdbx_seq_one_letter_code
_entity_poly.pdbx_strand_id
1 'polypeptide(L)'
;MNTNAETHEDQLVNELVEAVKTSICHQDAWVEPSGYPNAVSLAIIDNIYSLRARYGAAINVVNNFVKVSATQPGGVPRDSLSGLLDVINAHGGAEKAAESLFGNRSKSGGTGRLKSEVVHDVAHALRNTIIGGVSIDTAEQFREALETSPEAVKRAWLGVKGCGIASWNYIQMNLGIQT
;
A
#
# COMPACT_ATOMS: atom_id res chain seq x y z
N MET A 1 17.89 18.84 -38.22
CA MET A 1 17.10 17.67 -37.77
C MET A 1 18.09 16.70 -37.15
N ASN A 2 18.23 16.70 -35.82
CA ASN A 2 19.05 15.72 -35.12
C ASN A 2 18.16 14.54 -34.74
N THR A 3 18.24 13.47 -35.53
CA THR A 3 17.86 12.13 -35.08
C THR A 3 18.92 11.70 -34.08
N ASN A 4 18.58 11.72 -32.78
CA ASN A 4 19.42 11.07 -31.77
C ASN A 4 19.49 9.58 -32.12
N ALA A 5 20.68 9.11 -32.49
CA ALA A 5 20.93 7.68 -32.69
C ALA A 5 20.74 6.95 -31.35
N GLU A 6 20.03 5.82 -31.38
CA GLU A 6 19.91 4.92 -30.23
C GLU A 6 21.31 4.56 -29.72
N THR A 7 21.51 4.70 -28.42
CA THR A 7 22.76 4.32 -27.79
C THR A 7 22.85 2.80 -27.67
N HIS A 8 24.06 2.27 -27.53
CA HIS A 8 24.26 0.84 -27.26
C HIS A 8 23.54 0.38 -25.97
N GLU A 9 23.39 1.28 -25.00
CA GLU A 9 22.63 1.04 -23.76
C GLU A 9 21.13 0.90 -24.03
N ASP A 10 20.55 1.78 -24.87
CA ASP A 10 19.15 1.66 -25.30
C ASP A 10 18.89 0.31 -25.98
N GLN A 11 19.86 -0.14 -26.78
CA GLN A 11 19.80 -1.42 -27.49
C GLN A 11 19.78 -2.61 -26.52
N LEU A 12 20.64 -2.60 -25.48
CA LEU A 12 20.68 -3.65 -24.46
C LEU A 12 19.42 -3.67 -23.59
N VAL A 13 18.85 -2.50 -23.27
CA VAL A 13 17.57 -2.40 -22.55
C VAL A 13 16.44 -2.99 -23.39
N ASN A 14 16.39 -2.67 -24.68
CA ASN A 14 15.38 -3.22 -25.59
C ASN A 14 15.50 -4.74 -25.71
N GLU A 15 16.71 -5.28 -25.84
CA GLU A 15 16.95 -6.73 -25.86
C GLU A 15 16.49 -7.41 -24.56
N LEU A 16 16.78 -6.80 -23.40
CA LEU A 16 16.32 -7.30 -22.10
C LEU A 16 14.78 -7.28 -22.00
N VAL A 17 14.14 -6.21 -22.43
CA VAL A 17 12.68 -6.08 -22.42
C VAL A 17 12.03 -7.17 -23.28
N GLU A 18 12.56 -7.42 -24.48
CA GLU A 18 12.06 -8.49 -25.35
C GLU A 18 12.33 -9.88 -24.79
N ALA A 19 13.52 -10.11 -24.22
CA ALA A 19 13.83 -11.36 -23.52
C ALA A 19 12.89 -11.62 -22.34
N VAL A 20 12.54 -10.58 -21.56
CA VAL A 20 11.56 -10.68 -20.47
C VAL A 20 10.19 -11.02 -21.06
N LYS A 21 9.66 -10.23 -21.99
CA LYS A 21 8.33 -10.47 -22.61
C LYS A 21 8.16 -11.88 -23.17
N THR A 22 9.23 -12.48 -23.69
CA THR A 22 9.22 -13.83 -24.25
C THR A 22 9.45 -14.94 -23.21
N SER A 23 10.12 -14.64 -22.09
CA SER A 23 10.47 -15.62 -21.04
C SER A 23 9.41 -15.74 -19.95
N ILE A 24 8.73 -14.65 -19.60
CA ILE A 24 7.49 -14.72 -18.80
C ILE A 24 6.34 -15.08 -19.74
N CYS A 25 5.31 -15.77 -19.22
CA CYS A 25 4.18 -16.20 -20.04
C CYS A 25 3.61 -15.04 -20.87
N HIS A 26 3.00 -15.35 -22.02
CA HIS A 26 2.36 -14.33 -22.86
C HIS A 26 1.51 -13.39 -22.01
N GLN A 27 1.55 -12.08 -22.30
CA GLN A 27 0.81 -11.06 -21.53
C GLN A 27 -0.69 -11.38 -21.44
N ASP A 28 -1.25 -12.00 -22.47
CA ASP A 28 -2.65 -12.46 -22.50
C ASP A 28 -2.97 -13.55 -21.45
N ALA A 29 -1.94 -14.18 -20.87
CA ALA A 29 -2.04 -15.15 -19.79
C ALA A 29 -1.76 -14.52 -18.40
N TRP A 30 -1.48 -13.22 -18.33
CA TRP A 30 -1.28 -12.54 -17.06
C TRP A 30 -2.62 -12.30 -16.39
N VAL A 31 -2.73 -12.72 -15.14
CA VAL A 31 -3.87 -12.40 -14.30
C VAL A 31 -3.53 -11.14 -13.53
N GLU A 32 -4.29 -10.07 -13.75
CA GLU A 32 -4.18 -8.88 -12.92
C GLU A 32 -4.45 -9.28 -11.46
N PRO A 33 -3.54 -8.98 -10.53
CA PRO A 33 -3.79 -9.24 -9.12
C PRO A 33 -5.08 -8.53 -8.70
N SER A 34 -6.01 -9.24 -8.08
CA SER A 34 -7.32 -8.69 -7.71
C SER A 34 -7.24 -7.45 -6.80
N GLY A 35 -6.12 -7.29 -6.10
CA GLY A 35 -5.85 -6.18 -5.20
C GLY A 35 -6.95 -5.99 -4.15
N TYR A 36 -7.13 -4.73 -3.77
CA TYR A 36 -8.02 -4.21 -2.75
C TYR A 36 -8.70 -2.92 -3.27
N PRO A 37 -9.37 -2.93 -4.44
CA PRO A 37 -9.79 -1.70 -5.13
C PRO A 37 -10.76 -0.84 -4.33
N ASN A 38 -11.57 -1.45 -3.47
CA ASN A 38 -12.54 -0.77 -2.60
C ASN A 38 -12.10 -0.78 -1.13
N ALA A 39 -10.84 -1.15 -0.89
CA ALA A 39 -10.41 -1.66 0.39
C ALA A 39 -9.12 -1.02 0.91
N VAL A 40 -9.18 0.29 1.22
CA VAL A 40 -7.98 1.10 1.55
C VAL A 40 -7.26 0.63 2.81
N SER A 41 -7.97 0.09 3.80
CA SER A 41 -7.35 -0.41 5.03
C SER A 41 -6.52 -1.66 4.76
N LEU A 42 -7.09 -2.60 4.02
CA LEU A 42 -6.42 -3.85 3.63
C LEU A 42 -5.27 -3.57 2.65
N ALA A 43 -5.46 -2.63 1.73
CA ALA A 43 -4.45 -2.19 0.79
C ALA A 43 -3.19 -1.68 1.50
N ILE A 44 -3.35 -0.84 2.53
CA ILE A 44 -2.23 -0.31 3.34
C ILE A 44 -1.56 -1.42 4.15
N ILE A 45 -2.34 -2.28 4.82
CA ILE A 45 -1.80 -3.38 5.61
C ILE A 45 -0.97 -4.30 4.73
N ASP A 46 -1.55 -4.79 3.63
CA ASP A 46 -0.88 -5.66 2.69
C ASP A 46 0.39 -5.01 2.11
N ASN A 47 0.31 -3.74 1.72
CA ASN A 47 1.44 -2.99 1.19
C ASN A 47 2.63 -2.99 2.16
N ILE A 48 2.42 -2.55 3.40
CA ILE A 48 3.50 -2.44 4.39
C ILE A 48 4.03 -3.82 4.76
N TYR A 49 3.15 -4.82 4.96
CA TYR A 49 3.57 -6.15 5.38
C TYR A 49 4.23 -6.99 4.29
N SER A 50 3.92 -6.78 3.02
CA SER A 50 4.52 -7.50 1.88
C SER A 50 5.95 -7.07 1.56
N LEU A 51 6.33 -5.80 1.83
CA LEU A 51 7.68 -5.35 1.53
C LEU A 51 8.74 -6.06 2.39
N ARG A 52 9.70 -6.71 1.73
CA ARG A 52 10.76 -7.52 2.37
C ARG A 52 10.22 -8.64 3.28
N ALA A 53 9.08 -9.23 2.92
CA ALA A 53 8.51 -10.36 3.63
C ALA A 53 8.30 -11.56 2.71
N ARG A 54 8.10 -12.74 3.31
CA ARG A 54 7.59 -13.91 2.59
C ARG A 54 6.10 -13.73 2.36
N TYR A 55 5.60 -14.10 1.18
CA TYR A 55 4.21 -13.89 0.77
C TYR A 55 3.18 -14.38 1.81
N GLY A 56 3.36 -15.59 2.36
CA GLY A 56 2.45 -16.11 3.39
C GLY A 56 2.38 -15.30 4.69
N ALA A 57 3.41 -14.52 5.02
CA ALA A 57 3.40 -13.67 6.21
C ALA A 57 2.45 -12.47 6.05
N ALA A 58 2.38 -11.86 4.88
CA ALA A 58 1.47 -10.75 4.60
C ALA A 58 0.01 -11.23 4.60
N ILE A 59 -0.28 -12.37 3.95
CA ILE A 59 -1.60 -13.00 3.96
C ILE A 59 -2.09 -13.24 5.39
N ASN A 60 -1.25 -13.81 6.25
CA ASN A 60 -1.63 -14.10 7.63
C ASN A 60 -1.98 -12.81 8.40
N VAL A 61 -1.25 -11.72 8.16
CA VAL A 61 -1.52 -10.43 8.79
C VAL A 61 -2.86 -9.86 8.35
N VAL A 62 -3.15 -9.88 7.05
CA VAL A 62 -4.45 -9.42 6.50
C VAL A 62 -5.60 -10.27 7.07
N ASN A 63 -5.46 -11.60 7.07
CA ASN A 63 -6.47 -12.51 7.62
C ASN A 63 -6.72 -12.28 9.11
N ASN A 64 -5.67 -12.03 9.89
CA ASN A 64 -5.79 -11.70 11.31
C ASN A 64 -6.57 -10.40 11.51
N PHE A 65 -6.23 -9.34 10.76
CA PHE A 65 -6.96 -8.08 10.81
C PHE A 65 -8.44 -8.27 10.47
N VAL A 66 -8.76 -8.94 9.36
CA VAL A 66 -10.16 -9.21 8.96
C VAL A 66 -10.93 -9.98 10.04
N LYS A 67 -10.32 -11.03 10.60
CA LYS A 67 -10.92 -11.85 11.66
C LYS A 67 -11.22 -11.02 12.90
N VAL A 68 -10.27 -10.22 13.37
CA VAL A 68 -10.42 -9.39 14.57
C VAL A 68 -11.46 -8.30 14.33
N SER A 69 -11.37 -7.57 13.22
CA SER A 69 -12.29 -6.48 12.86
C SER A 69 -13.74 -6.97 12.70
N ALA A 70 -13.95 -8.22 12.27
CA ALA A 70 -15.30 -8.80 12.19
C ALA A 70 -15.98 -9.03 13.54
N THR A 71 -15.23 -9.04 14.64
CA THR A 71 -15.74 -9.29 15.99
C THR A 71 -15.92 -8.02 16.82
N GLN A 72 -15.54 -6.85 16.30
CA GLN A 72 -15.66 -5.60 17.06
C GLN A 72 -17.11 -5.09 17.09
N PRO A 73 -17.62 -4.64 18.26
CA PRO A 73 -18.94 -4.03 18.37
C PRO A 73 -19.05 -2.74 17.55
N GLY A 74 -20.21 -2.48 16.96
CA GLY A 74 -20.52 -1.18 16.33
C GLY A 74 -20.37 -1.10 14.81
N GLY A 75 -20.04 -2.20 14.12
CA GLY A 75 -20.12 -2.26 12.65
C GLY A 75 -19.27 -1.21 11.94
N VAL A 76 -18.15 -0.81 12.55
CA VAL A 76 -17.18 0.16 12.01
C VAL A 76 -16.94 -0.17 10.53
N PRO A 77 -17.01 0.82 9.60
CA PRO A 77 -16.73 0.58 8.20
C PRO A 77 -15.40 -0.15 8.10
N ARG A 78 -15.46 -1.43 7.69
CA ARG A 78 -14.30 -2.33 7.75
C ARG A 78 -13.19 -1.91 6.79
N ASP A 79 -13.46 -0.90 5.98
CA ASP A 79 -12.56 -0.40 4.97
C ASP A 79 -12.53 1.11 4.85
N SER A 80 -12.14 1.74 5.95
CA SER A 80 -11.74 3.13 5.96
C SER A 80 -10.48 3.36 6.79
N LEU A 81 -9.82 4.50 6.61
CA LEU A 81 -8.67 4.87 7.41
C LEU A 81 -9.06 5.11 8.88
N SER A 82 -10.22 5.72 9.12
CA SER A 82 -10.76 5.83 10.49
C SER A 82 -11.00 4.47 11.11
N GLY A 83 -11.62 3.54 10.39
CA GLY A 83 -11.87 2.20 10.92
C GLY A 83 -10.58 1.46 11.26
N LEU A 84 -9.55 1.58 10.41
CA LEU A 84 -8.23 1.05 10.69
C LEU A 84 -7.61 1.66 11.96
N LEU A 85 -7.67 2.98 12.11
CA LEU A 85 -7.14 3.68 13.28
C LEU A 85 -7.89 3.31 14.56
N ASP A 86 -9.23 3.22 14.51
CA ASP A 86 -10.07 2.83 15.64
C ASP A 86 -9.76 1.40 16.12
N VAL A 87 -9.61 0.45 15.18
CA VAL A 87 -9.24 -0.93 15.52
C VAL A 87 -7.83 -0.98 16.15
N ILE A 88 -6.86 -0.24 15.61
CA ILE A 88 -5.52 -0.15 16.21
C ILE A 88 -5.59 0.44 17.63
N ASN A 89 -6.39 1.48 17.84
CA ASN A 89 -6.57 2.13 19.14
C ASN A 89 -7.25 1.20 20.16
N ALA A 90 -8.27 0.46 19.76
CA ALA A 90 -8.93 -0.55 20.58
C ALA A 90 -7.97 -1.66 21.05
N HIS A 91 -6.90 -1.89 20.29
CA HIS A 91 -5.83 -2.84 20.60
C HIS A 91 -4.68 -2.24 21.43
N GLY A 92 -4.86 -1.03 21.96
CA GLY A 92 -3.91 -0.36 22.83
C GLY A 92 -2.82 0.42 22.09
N GLY A 93 -3.07 0.77 20.82
CA GLY A 93 -2.17 1.56 19.99
C GLY A 93 -1.24 0.72 19.11
N ALA A 94 -0.51 1.39 18.21
CA ALA A 94 0.20 0.77 17.11
C ALA A 94 1.28 -0.25 17.53
N GLU A 95 2.00 0.00 18.63
CA GLU A 95 3.01 -0.94 19.14
C GLU A 95 2.35 -2.24 19.62
N LYS A 96 1.31 -2.14 20.46
CA LYS A 96 0.60 -3.32 20.99
C LYS A 96 -0.15 -4.08 19.90
N ALA A 97 -0.70 -3.36 18.92
CA ALA A 97 -1.37 -3.93 17.76
C ALA A 97 -0.47 -4.87 16.95
N ALA A 98 0.86 -4.73 17.00
CA ALA A 98 1.77 -5.68 16.37
C ALA A 98 1.49 -7.12 16.81
N GLU A 99 1.21 -7.34 18.08
CA GLU A 99 0.89 -8.67 18.62
C GLU A 99 -0.60 -8.92 18.68
N SER A 100 -1.36 -7.98 19.26
CA SER A 100 -2.76 -8.19 19.62
C SER A 100 -3.71 -8.14 18.43
N LEU A 101 -3.33 -7.49 17.33
CA LEU A 101 -4.16 -7.32 16.13
C LEU A 101 -3.54 -8.05 14.92
N PHE A 102 -2.29 -7.74 14.61
CA PHE A 102 -1.63 -8.24 13.39
C PHE A 102 -0.97 -9.61 13.59
N GLY A 103 -0.59 -9.97 14.83
CA GLY A 103 0.17 -11.19 15.12
C GLY A 103 1.55 -11.21 14.46
N ASN A 104 2.17 -10.04 14.24
CA ASN A 104 3.41 -9.87 13.53
C ASN A 104 4.21 -8.65 14.05
N ARG A 105 5.43 -8.90 14.54
CA ARG A 105 6.36 -7.87 15.06
C ARG A 105 7.50 -7.51 14.10
N SER A 106 7.34 -7.81 12.81
CA SER A 106 8.38 -7.48 11.82
C SER A 106 8.59 -5.97 11.75
N LYS A 107 9.83 -5.59 11.42
CA LYS A 107 10.24 -4.20 11.31
C LYS A 107 10.24 -3.74 9.87
N SER A 108 9.92 -2.46 9.65
CA SER A 108 10.15 -1.84 8.34
C SER A 108 11.66 -1.70 8.09
N GLY A 109 12.10 -2.13 6.91
CA GLY A 109 13.53 -2.28 6.60
C GLY A 109 14.30 -0.98 6.75
N GLY A 110 15.42 -1.01 7.48
CA GLY A 110 16.31 0.13 7.67
C GLY A 110 15.80 1.22 8.63
N THR A 111 14.62 1.06 9.24
CA THR A 111 14.06 2.11 10.13
C THR A 111 14.07 1.74 11.61
N GLY A 112 14.11 0.45 11.93
CA GLY A 112 13.99 -0.06 13.30
C GLY A 112 12.56 -0.08 13.85
N ARG A 113 11.59 0.49 13.12
CA ARG A 113 10.17 0.63 13.50
C ARG A 113 9.38 -0.63 13.22
N LEU A 114 8.38 -0.93 14.04
CA LEU A 114 7.42 -1.99 13.76
C LEU A 114 6.58 -1.61 12.53
N LYS A 115 6.23 -2.61 11.72
CA LYS A 115 5.34 -2.39 10.58
C LYS A 115 3.95 -1.90 10.99
N SER A 116 3.47 -2.29 12.17
CA SER A 116 2.21 -1.79 12.74
C SER A 116 2.23 -0.27 13.00
N GLU A 117 3.37 0.28 13.43
CA GLU A 117 3.56 1.72 13.60
C GLU A 117 3.55 2.45 12.26
N VAL A 118 4.16 1.85 11.22
CA VAL A 118 4.15 2.42 9.87
C VAL A 118 2.74 2.43 9.29
N VAL A 119 1.97 1.34 9.46
CA VAL A 119 0.55 1.28 9.05
C VAL A 119 -0.27 2.39 9.71
N HIS A 120 -0.13 2.54 11.02
CA HIS A 120 -0.82 3.58 11.78
C HIS A 120 -0.48 4.99 11.26
N ASP A 121 0.82 5.29 11.11
CA ASP A 121 1.26 6.62 10.69
C ASP A 121 0.84 6.96 9.26
N VAL A 122 0.86 5.99 8.34
CA VAL A 122 0.36 6.18 6.97
C VAL A 122 -1.13 6.51 6.98
N ALA A 123 -1.93 5.73 7.70
CA ALA A 123 -3.36 5.98 7.81
C ALA A 123 -3.65 7.37 8.40
N HIS A 124 -2.91 7.75 9.44
CA HIS A 124 -3.03 9.06 10.08
C HIS A 124 -2.57 10.22 9.17
N ALA A 125 -1.46 10.06 8.44
CA ALA A 125 -0.95 11.08 7.51
C ALA A 125 -1.90 11.32 6.34
N LEU A 126 -2.44 10.26 5.74
CA LEU A 126 -3.44 10.36 4.68
C LEU A 126 -4.73 10.98 5.20
N ARG A 127 -5.23 10.56 6.36
CA ARG A 127 -6.44 11.10 6.97
C ARG A 127 -6.32 12.61 7.27
N ASN A 128 -5.15 13.07 7.71
CA ASN A 128 -4.93 14.49 7.99
C ASN A 128 -4.63 15.32 6.72
N THR A 129 -4.52 14.68 5.56
CA THR A 129 -4.36 15.38 4.29
C THR A 129 -5.73 15.81 3.78
N ILE A 130 -5.95 17.12 3.70
CA ILE A 130 -7.19 17.72 3.19
C ILE A 130 -6.94 18.17 1.74
N ILE A 131 -7.69 17.60 0.79
CA ILE A 131 -7.62 17.92 -0.63
C ILE A 131 -9.02 18.27 -1.11
N GLY A 132 -9.20 19.42 -1.75
CA GLY A 132 -10.53 19.88 -2.19
C GLY A 132 -11.54 20.08 -1.05
N GLY A 133 -11.07 20.25 0.20
CA GLY A 133 -11.93 20.35 1.38
C GLY A 133 -12.35 19.00 2.00
N VAL A 134 -11.87 17.88 1.45
CA VAL A 134 -12.19 16.51 1.90
C VAL A 134 -10.93 15.83 2.43
N SER A 135 -11.09 15.09 3.52
CA SER A 135 -10.06 14.23 4.10
C SER A 135 -10.14 12.83 3.47
N ILE A 136 -8.99 12.20 3.21
CA ILE A 136 -8.95 10.85 2.64
C ILE A 136 -9.37 9.84 3.71
N ASP A 137 -10.46 9.12 3.50
CA ASP A 137 -10.89 8.04 4.39
C ASP A 137 -11.18 6.71 3.68
N THR A 138 -11.68 6.77 2.44
CA THR A 138 -12.03 5.58 1.64
C THR A 138 -11.10 5.42 0.44
N ALA A 139 -11.15 4.25 -0.21
CA ALA A 139 -10.41 4.01 -1.45
C ALA A 139 -10.85 4.95 -2.59
N GLU A 140 -12.14 5.30 -2.63
CA GLU A 140 -12.68 6.28 -3.59
C GLU A 140 -12.09 7.67 -3.37
N GLN A 141 -12.10 8.16 -2.12
CA GLN A 141 -11.51 9.44 -1.78
C GLN A 141 -10.00 9.48 -2.01
N PHE A 142 -9.31 8.34 -1.85
CA PHE A 142 -7.89 8.23 -2.21
C PHE A 142 -7.68 8.43 -3.71
N ARG A 143 -8.53 7.84 -4.56
CA ARG A 143 -8.50 8.01 -6.03
C ARG A 143 -8.81 9.45 -6.44
N GLU A 144 -9.86 10.05 -5.89
CA GLU A 144 -10.21 11.45 -6.14
C GLU A 144 -9.09 12.42 -5.71
N ALA A 145 -8.46 12.15 -4.57
CA ALA A 145 -7.33 12.92 -4.08
C ALA A 145 -6.11 12.82 -5.01
N LEU A 146 -5.88 11.66 -5.61
CA LEU A 146 -4.83 11.46 -6.61
C LEU A 146 -5.11 12.20 -7.92
N GLU A 147 -6.37 12.27 -8.36
CA GLU A 147 -6.76 13.08 -9.53
C GLU A 147 -6.60 14.58 -9.26
N THR A 148 -6.94 15.02 -8.05
CA THR A 148 -6.95 16.43 -7.68
C THR A 148 -5.55 16.95 -7.33
N SER A 149 -4.76 16.19 -6.55
CA SER A 149 -3.45 16.61 -6.05
C SER A 149 -2.52 15.42 -5.82
N PRO A 150 -2.04 14.75 -6.88
CA PRO A 150 -1.25 13.53 -6.75
C PRO A 150 0.03 13.75 -5.94
N GLU A 151 0.67 14.90 -6.10
CA GLU A 151 1.87 15.26 -5.36
C GLU A 151 1.62 15.45 -3.86
N ALA A 152 0.43 15.91 -3.44
CA ALA A 152 0.10 16.02 -2.03
C ALA A 152 -0.08 14.65 -1.37
N VAL A 153 -0.81 13.74 -2.04
CA VAL A 153 -1.00 12.36 -1.58
C VAL A 153 0.34 11.63 -1.50
N LYS A 154 1.17 11.76 -2.54
CA LYS A 154 2.50 11.17 -2.59
C LYS A 154 3.41 11.71 -1.48
N ARG A 155 3.40 13.03 -1.22
CA ARG A 155 4.15 13.62 -0.11
C ARG A 155 3.67 13.12 1.25
N ALA A 156 2.37 13.01 1.47
CA ALA A 156 1.81 12.48 2.71
C ALA A 156 2.28 11.03 2.95
N TRP A 157 2.25 10.20 1.92
CA TRP A 157 2.74 8.82 1.98
C TRP A 157 4.25 8.74 2.26
N LEU A 158 5.06 9.42 1.44
CA LEU A 158 6.52 9.36 1.52
C LEU A 158 7.09 10.08 2.75
N GLY A 159 6.31 10.96 3.38
CA GLY A 159 6.67 11.61 4.64
C GLY A 159 6.75 10.64 5.82
N VAL A 160 6.12 9.45 5.72
CA VAL A 160 6.14 8.45 6.80
C VAL A 160 7.44 7.65 6.74
N LYS A 161 8.24 7.73 7.81
CA LYS A 161 9.46 6.92 7.96
C LYS A 161 9.13 5.43 7.91
N GLY A 162 9.57 4.75 6.85
CA GLY A 162 9.23 3.36 6.55
C GLY A 162 8.57 3.18 5.19
N CYS A 163 8.14 4.28 4.57
CA CYS A 163 7.54 4.35 3.25
C CYS A 163 8.56 4.93 2.25
N GLY A 164 8.60 4.35 1.05
CA GLY A 164 9.44 4.79 -0.05
C GLY A 164 8.77 4.57 -1.39
N ILE A 165 9.47 4.83 -2.50
CA ILE A 165 8.91 4.73 -3.85
C ILE A 165 8.30 3.35 -4.15
N ALA A 166 8.93 2.27 -3.68
CA ALA A 166 8.38 0.92 -3.87
C ALA A 166 7.02 0.75 -3.17
N SER A 167 6.86 1.23 -1.92
CA SER A 167 5.56 1.19 -1.23
C SER A 167 4.53 2.08 -1.91
N TRP A 168 4.96 3.23 -2.46
CA TRP A 168 4.08 4.17 -3.15
C TRP A 168 3.50 3.55 -4.43
N ASN A 169 4.35 3.00 -5.29
CA ASN A 169 3.88 2.35 -6.51
C ASN A 169 2.97 1.16 -6.18
N TYR A 170 3.35 0.38 -5.14
CA TYR A 170 2.59 -0.80 -4.78
C TYR A 170 1.22 -0.47 -4.16
N ILE A 171 1.03 0.67 -3.47
CA ILE A 171 -0.30 1.03 -2.96
C ILE A 171 -1.24 1.40 -4.10
N GLN A 172 -0.73 2.03 -5.16
CA GLN A 172 -1.52 2.32 -6.36
C GLN A 172 -2.00 1.02 -7.03
N MET A 173 -1.10 0.04 -7.19
CA MET A 173 -1.46 -1.29 -7.68
C MET A 173 -2.49 -1.98 -6.79
N ASN A 174 -2.28 -1.97 -5.48
CA ASN A 174 -3.23 -2.56 -4.52
C ASN A 174 -4.61 -1.90 -4.60
N LEU A 175 -4.72 -0.63 -4.97
CA LEU A 175 -5.99 0.07 -5.12
C LEU A 175 -6.58 -0.01 -6.56
N GLY A 176 -5.96 -0.78 -7.45
CA GLY A 176 -6.40 -0.89 -8.85
C GLY A 176 -6.21 0.40 -9.64
N ILE A 177 -5.27 1.24 -9.24
CA ILE A 177 -4.97 2.51 -9.90
C ILE A 177 -3.93 2.21 -10.97
N GLN A 178 -4.36 2.28 -12.24
CA GLN A 178 -3.46 2.13 -13.37
C GLN A 178 -2.48 3.31 -13.40
N THR A 179 -1.19 3.00 -13.43
CA THR A 179 -0.08 3.95 -13.59
C THR A 179 0.40 3.99 -15.02
#